data_AF-A0A2D8R3P0-F1
#
_entry.id   AF-A0A2D8R3P0-F1
#
_cell.length_a   1.000
_cell.length_b   1.000
_cell.length_c   1.000
_cell.angle_alpha   90.00
_cell.angle_beta   90.00
_cell.angle_gamma   90.00
#
_symmetry.space_group_name_H-M   'P 1'
#
loop_
_entity.id
_entity.type
_entity.pdbx_description
1 polymer ?
#
loop_
_entity_poly.entity_id
_entity_poly.type
_entity_poly.pdbx_seq_one_letter_code
_entity_poly.pdbx_strand_id
1 'polypeptide(L)'
;RRDFTINALYAHPETLEIDDFFGGIDDLEARRVRFIGNAQERILEDHIRILRYFRFQSRFAGGAEECTLEVCSNLANLLANISVERIVKDLTKILELDNADSAIKMMEDTGVLPIILPEAPEGASERLRDLIAQEAFQNAQPNVTRRLAALVAPDGAIAKNVSERLKLSKNQGKRLALAAERSPDDQSYPFAAAYRYGYESACDRLLLSGSSIAPLDEWTIPKFPLTGGEIIALGIPAGPQISQLMKAIENRWISENFPGRDRVFKIAALEIQASLFAGQEVSA
;
A
#
# COMPACT_ATOMS: atom_id res chain seq x y z
N ARG A 1 29.38 -7.32 17.51
CA ARG A 1 28.29 -7.98 16.75
C ARG A 1 27.02 -7.12 16.62
N ARG A 2 26.60 -6.36 17.64
CA ARG A 2 25.47 -5.39 17.53
C ARG A 2 25.78 -4.29 16.51
N ASP A 3 24.77 -3.71 15.88
CA ASP A 3 24.90 -2.75 14.79
C ASP A 3 25.14 -1.31 15.28
N PHE A 4 24.22 -0.78 16.09
CA PHE A 4 24.21 0.60 16.58
C PHE A 4 24.43 0.68 18.09
N THR A 5 25.01 1.79 18.55
CA THR A 5 25.29 2.05 19.97
C THR A 5 24.04 1.96 20.82
N ILE A 6 22.96 2.60 20.37
CA ILE A 6 21.63 2.57 21.00
C ILE A 6 21.01 1.15 21.08
N ASN A 7 21.47 0.21 20.26
CA ASN A 7 20.99 -1.19 20.25
C ASN A 7 21.92 -2.15 21.02
N ALA A 8 22.95 -1.62 21.67
CA ALA A 8 23.93 -2.37 22.45
C ALA A 8 23.94 -1.98 23.93
N LEU A 9 22.78 -1.52 24.42
CA LEU A 9 22.48 -1.37 25.83
C LEU A 9 21.99 -2.71 26.40
N TYR A 10 22.41 -3.05 27.61
CA TYR A 10 22.00 -4.25 28.31
C TYR A 10 21.39 -3.86 29.65
N ALA A 11 20.20 -4.39 29.95
CA ALA A 11 19.55 -4.16 31.23
C ALA A 11 19.65 -5.43 32.08
N HIS A 12 20.08 -5.28 33.33
CA HIS A 12 20.03 -6.37 34.29
C HIS A 12 18.57 -6.75 34.57
N PRO A 13 18.19 -8.04 34.54
CA PRO A 13 16.78 -8.45 34.57
C PRO A 13 16.04 -8.12 35.88
N GLU A 14 16.77 -8.02 36.99
CA GLU A 14 16.19 -7.72 38.30
C GLU A 14 16.34 -6.24 38.71
N THR A 15 17.56 -5.71 38.71
CA THR A 15 17.85 -4.33 39.14
C THR A 15 17.48 -3.28 38.09
N LEU A 16 17.29 -3.67 36.82
CA LEU A 16 17.10 -2.77 35.68
C LEU A 16 18.28 -1.80 35.44
N GLU A 17 19.43 -2.05 36.07
CA GLU A 17 20.66 -1.30 35.80
C GLU A 17 21.08 -1.49 34.35
N ILE A 18 21.51 -0.40 33.71
CA ILE A 18 21.89 -0.38 32.30
C ILE A 18 23.41 -0.39 32.18
N ASP A 19 23.93 -1.44 31.57
CA ASP A 19 25.32 -1.50 31.12
C ASP A 19 25.43 -0.91 29.70
N ASP A 20 26.24 0.15 29.59
CA ASP A 20 26.54 0.83 28.33
C ASP A 20 28.05 0.79 28.06
N PHE A 21 28.44 -0.04 27.09
CA PHE A 21 29.84 -0.22 26.69
C PHE A 21 30.26 0.69 25.53
N PHE A 22 29.33 1.43 24.91
CA PHE A 22 29.57 2.13 23.64
C PHE A 22 29.06 3.58 23.58
N GLY A 23 28.53 4.10 24.70
CA GLY A 23 27.93 5.43 24.77
C GLY A 23 26.56 5.50 24.09
N GLY A 24 25.80 4.42 24.12
CA GLY A 24 24.44 4.35 23.58
C GLY A 24 23.43 5.19 24.35
N ILE A 25 23.62 5.41 25.65
CA ILE A 25 22.75 6.29 26.46
C ILE A 25 22.93 7.74 25.99
N ASP A 26 24.17 8.22 25.93
CA ASP A 26 24.48 9.57 25.45
C ASP A 26 24.01 9.79 24.01
N ASP A 27 24.21 8.81 23.13
CA ASP A 27 23.71 8.87 21.76
C ASP A 27 22.17 8.94 21.71
N LEU A 28 21.46 8.22 22.58
CA LEU A 28 20.00 8.26 22.66
C LEU A 28 19.49 9.61 23.17
N GLU A 29 20.10 10.16 24.22
CA GLU A 29 19.79 11.49 24.76
C GLU A 29 20.05 12.59 23.71
N ALA A 30 21.16 12.47 22.98
CA ALA A 30 21.52 13.38 21.90
C ALA A 30 20.74 13.14 20.59
N ARG A 31 19.79 12.18 20.57
CA ARG A 31 19.03 11.75 19.37
C ARG A 31 19.95 11.47 18.18
N ARG A 32 20.95 10.61 18.39
CA ARG A 32 21.96 10.22 17.40
C ARG A 32 21.92 8.71 17.18
N VAL A 33 21.93 8.29 15.91
CA VAL A 33 22.05 6.88 15.54
C VAL A 33 23.45 6.66 14.98
N ARG A 34 24.31 5.98 15.74
CA ARG A 34 25.71 5.77 15.38
C ARG A 34 26.03 4.28 15.33
N PHE A 35 26.83 3.88 14.34
CA PHE A 35 27.37 2.53 14.27
C PHE A 35 28.37 2.27 15.40
N ILE A 36 28.41 1.04 15.90
CA ILE A 36 29.49 0.64 16.80
C ILE A 36 30.75 0.39 15.96
N GLY A 37 31.77 1.21 16.18
CA GLY A 37 33.01 1.18 15.40
C GLY A 37 32.88 1.90 14.06
N ASN A 38 33.56 1.41 13.03
CA ASN A 38 33.54 2.01 11.70
C ASN A 38 32.28 1.61 10.90
N ALA A 39 31.50 2.58 10.43
CA ALA A 39 30.25 2.34 9.71
C ALA A 39 30.41 1.47 8.45
N GLN A 40 31.47 1.71 7.66
CA GLN A 40 31.75 0.95 6.44
C GLN A 40 32.04 -0.52 6.75
N GLU A 41 32.90 -0.81 7.72
CA GLU A 41 33.18 -2.18 8.16
C GLU A 41 31.90 -2.88 8.64
N ARG A 42 31.08 -2.17 9.44
CA ARG A 42 29.82 -2.73 9.92
C ARG A 42 28.86 -3.02 8.77
N ILE A 43 28.76 -2.16 7.76
CA ILE A 43 27.90 -2.41 6.62
C ILE A 43 28.42 -3.60 5.80
N LEU A 44 29.73 -3.72 5.59
CA LEU A 44 30.35 -4.84 4.87
C LEU A 44 30.13 -6.21 5.56
N GLU A 45 30.03 -6.24 6.90
CA GLU A 45 29.64 -7.47 7.62
C GLU A 45 28.20 -7.92 7.30
N ASP A 46 27.27 -6.98 7.08
CA ASP A 46 25.86 -7.26 6.79
C ASP A 46 25.16 -6.04 6.16
N HIS A 47 25.03 -6.06 4.82
CA HIS A 47 24.59 -4.87 4.07
C HIS A 47 23.17 -4.40 4.42
N ILE A 48 22.31 -5.26 4.99
CA ILE A 48 20.96 -4.85 5.44
C ILE A 48 21.01 -3.73 6.49
N ARG A 49 22.17 -3.55 7.16
CA ARG A 49 22.37 -2.48 8.12
C ARG A 49 22.17 -1.08 7.52
N ILE A 50 22.30 -0.93 6.20
CA ILE A 50 21.90 0.30 5.48
C ILE A 50 20.41 0.59 5.72
N LEU A 51 19.51 -0.37 5.46
CA LEU A 51 18.07 -0.17 5.69
C LEU A 51 17.74 0.00 7.17
N ARG A 52 18.45 -0.72 8.05
CA ARG A 52 18.28 -0.56 9.50
C ARG A 52 18.70 0.83 9.96
N TYR A 53 19.77 1.40 9.39
CA TYR A 53 20.21 2.76 9.66
C TYR A 53 19.09 3.74 9.33
N PHE A 54 18.56 3.75 8.10
CA PHE A 54 17.47 4.66 7.74
C PHE A 54 16.22 4.51 8.61
N ARG A 55 15.86 3.26 8.97
CA ARG A 55 14.75 3.02 9.90
C ARG A 55 15.00 3.67 11.26
N PHE A 56 16.16 3.41 11.87
CA PHE A 56 16.46 3.93 13.20
C PHE A 56 16.71 5.43 13.19
N GLN A 57 17.34 5.92 12.13
CA GLN A 57 17.58 7.33 11.89
C GLN A 57 16.25 8.09 11.87
N SER A 58 15.27 7.62 11.08
CA SER A 58 13.94 8.23 11.07
C SER A 58 13.24 8.12 12.42
N ARG A 59 13.32 6.95 13.09
CA ARG A 59 12.60 6.72 14.35
C ARG A 59 13.15 7.50 15.55
N PHE A 60 14.47 7.63 15.68
CA PHE A 60 15.10 8.07 16.92
C PHE A 60 15.90 9.36 16.77
N ALA A 61 16.44 9.66 15.59
CA ALA A 61 17.40 10.74 15.47
C ALA A 61 16.75 12.14 15.39
N GLY A 62 17.55 13.18 15.60
CA GLY A 62 17.21 14.58 15.32
C GLY A 62 17.80 15.11 14.01
N GLY A 63 18.67 14.33 13.37
CA GLY A 63 19.37 14.69 12.12
C GLY A 63 20.37 13.61 11.74
N ALA A 64 20.63 13.45 10.44
CA ALA A 64 21.56 12.46 9.90
C ALA A 64 22.96 13.06 9.76
N GLU A 65 23.98 12.25 10.05
CA GLU A 65 25.37 12.65 9.84
C GLU A 65 25.77 12.41 8.38
N GLU A 66 26.22 13.46 7.70
CA GLU A 66 26.55 13.44 6.27
C GLU A 66 27.56 12.34 5.92
N CYS A 67 28.58 12.15 6.75
CA CYS A 67 29.60 11.12 6.53
C CYS A 67 29.01 9.69 6.54
N THR A 68 27.97 9.44 7.34
CA THR A 68 27.33 8.13 7.41
C THR A 68 26.39 7.93 6.21
N LEU A 69 25.70 8.99 5.77
CA LEU A 69 24.91 8.97 4.54
C LEU A 69 25.79 8.67 3.32
N GLU A 70 26.97 9.28 3.23
CA GLU A 70 27.93 9.03 2.17
C GLU A 70 28.39 7.56 2.15
N VAL A 71 28.68 6.97 3.32
CA VAL A 71 29.00 5.53 3.43
C VAL A 71 27.83 4.67 2.95
N CYS A 72 26.59 5.01 3.33
CA CYS A 72 25.41 4.27 2.86
C CYS A 72 25.23 4.37 1.34
N SER A 73 25.44 5.56 0.76
CA SER A 73 25.37 5.80 -0.68
C SER A 73 26.42 4.97 -1.43
N ASN A 74 27.69 5.06 -1.01
CA ASN A 74 28.81 4.35 -1.63
C ASN A 74 28.65 2.81 -1.59
N LEU A 75 27.97 2.28 -0.57
CA LEU A 75 27.75 0.85 -0.38
C LEU A 75 26.35 0.37 -0.79
N ALA A 76 25.48 1.25 -1.31
CA ALA A 76 24.09 0.94 -1.63
C ALA A 76 23.93 -0.26 -2.55
N ASN A 77 24.78 -0.37 -3.58
CA ASN A 77 24.77 -1.47 -4.55
C ASN A 77 24.94 -2.86 -3.91
N LEU A 78 25.57 -2.93 -2.73
CA LEU A 78 25.76 -4.21 -2.01
C LEU A 78 24.44 -4.79 -1.47
N LEU A 79 23.37 -3.99 -1.41
CA LEU A 79 22.02 -4.46 -1.09
C LEU A 79 21.47 -5.44 -2.13
N ALA A 80 21.97 -5.41 -3.38
CA ALA A 80 21.62 -6.39 -4.40
C ALA A 80 22.03 -7.83 -4.02
N ASN A 81 22.99 -7.99 -3.10
CA ASN A 81 23.44 -9.28 -2.59
C ASN A 81 22.61 -9.80 -1.41
N ILE A 82 21.63 -9.03 -0.92
CA ILE A 82 20.77 -9.41 0.20
C ILE A 82 19.52 -10.13 -0.32
N SER A 83 19.08 -11.17 0.40
CA SER A 83 17.85 -11.86 0.02
C SER A 83 16.65 -10.91 0.10
N VAL A 84 15.74 -11.06 -0.88
CA VAL A 84 14.53 -10.25 -0.98
C VAL A 84 13.71 -10.28 0.30
N GLU A 85 13.62 -11.42 0.98
CA GLU A 85 12.84 -11.57 2.22
C GLU A 85 13.39 -10.68 3.34
N ARG A 86 14.71 -10.47 3.40
CA ARG A 86 15.34 -9.58 4.37
C ARG A 86 15.10 -8.12 4.01
N ILE A 87 15.19 -7.77 2.73
CA ILE A 87 14.84 -6.43 2.21
C ILE A 87 13.40 -6.10 2.57
N VAL A 88 12.44 -6.98 2.25
CA VAL A 88 11.01 -6.79 2.54
C VAL A 88 10.76 -6.65 4.03
N LYS A 89 11.43 -7.45 4.86
CA LYS A 89 11.29 -7.38 6.32
C LYS A 89 11.70 -6.01 6.87
N ASP A 90 12.85 -5.47 6.46
CA ASP A 90 13.28 -4.16 6.94
C ASP A 90 12.53 -3.01 6.27
N LEU A 91 12.16 -3.11 4.99
CA LEU A 91 11.29 -2.15 4.30
C LEU A 91 9.91 -2.06 4.95
N THR A 92 9.29 -3.19 5.28
CA THR A 92 8.01 -3.24 6.01
C THR A 92 8.09 -2.44 7.31
N LYS A 93 9.16 -2.64 8.09
CA LYS A 93 9.37 -1.92 9.34
C LYS A 93 9.66 -0.43 9.17
N ILE A 94 10.17 -0.02 8.01
CA ILE A 94 10.30 1.40 7.66
C ILE A 94 8.92 1.97 7.38
N LEU A 95 8.10 1.27 6.58
CA LEU A 95 6.76 1.71 6.21
C LEU A 95 5.78 1.73 7.39
N GLU A 96 6.05 0.98 8.45
CA GLU A 96 5.31 1.02 9.73
C GLU A 96 5.57 2.29 10.57
N LEU A 97 6.63 3.06 10.29
CA LEU A 97 6.96 4.27 11.05
C LEU A 97 5.98 5.41 10.76
N ASP A 98 5.64 6.22 11.75
CA ASP A 98 4.79 7.40 11.56
C ASP A 98 5.40 8.41 10.57
N ASN A 99 6.73 8.48 10.50
CA ASN A 99 7.51 9.33 9.61
C ASN A 99 8.29 8.49 8.56
N ALA A 100 7.63 7.48 8.00
CA ALA A 100 8.25 6.62 6.98
C ALA A 100 8.73 7.43 5.75
N ASP A 101 8.06 8.53 5.40
CA ASP A 101 8.45 9.43 4.31
C ASP A 101 9.86 9.99 4.49
N SER A 102 10.27 10.32 5.72
CA SER A 102 11.62 10.81 6.01
C SER A 102 12.70 9.75 5.75
N ALA A 103 12.43 8.49 6.12
CA ALA A 103 13.34 7.38 5.82
C ALA A 103 13.47 7.16 4.31
N ILE A 104 12.35 7.16 3.60
CA ILE A 104 12.32 7.01 2.14
C ILE A 104 13.02 8.19 1.46
N LYS A 105 12.82 9.42 1.93
CA LYS A 105 13.51 10.61 1.39
C LYS A 105 15.03 10.46 1.47
N MET A 106 15.55 10.05 2.64
CA MET A 106 16.99 9.80 2.78
C MET A 106 17.47 8.68 1.85
N MET A 107 16.67 7.64 1.62
CA MET A 107 17.00 6.56 0.69
C MET A 107 16.95 7.00 -0.78
N GLU A 108 16.06 7.92 -1.16
CA GLU A 108 16.06 8.55 -2.48
C GLU A 108 17.31 9.39 -2.68
N ASP A 109 17.63 10.27 -1.72
CA ASP A 109 18.75 11.21 -1.80
C ASP A 109 20.11 10.50 -1.83
N THR A 110 20.22 9.34 -1.20
CA THR A 110 21.44 8.52 -1.18
C THR A 110 21.48 7.46 -2.29
N GLY A 111 20.48 7.41 -3.18
CA GLY A 111 20.42 6.41 -4.26
C GLY A 111 20.18 4.98 -3.78
N VAL A 112 19.76 4.77 -2.53
CA VAL A 112 19.47 3.46 -1.95
C VAL A 112 18.10 2.95 -2.39
N LEU A 113 17.09 3.81 -2.49
CA LEU A 113 15.74 3.40 -2.87
C LEU A 113 15.69 2.72 -4.25
N PRO A 114 16.33 3.26 -5.32
CA PRO A 114 16.34 2.62 -6.64
C PRO A 114 16.95 1.22 -6.67
N ILE A 115 17.85 0.88 -5.72
CA ILE A 115 18.45 -0.45 -5.65
C ILE A 115 17.45 -1.50 -5.15
N ILE A 116 16.61 -1.14 -4.17
CA ILE A 116 15.68 -2.08 -3.55
C ILE A 116 14.27 -2.02 -4.14
N LEU A 117 13.89 -0.87 -4.71
CA LEU A 117 12.59 -0.56 -5.30
C LEU A 117 12.79 0.26 -6.58
N PRO A 118 13.36 -0.32 -7.65
CA PRO A 118 13.60 0.36 -8.93
C PRO A 118 12.32 0.86 -9.61
N GLU A 119 11.16 0.31 -9.25
CA GLU A 119 9.86 0.70 -9.79
C GLU A 119 9.26 1.94 -9.09
N ALA A 120 9.96 2.51 -8.11
CA ALA A 120 9.58 3.78 -7.49
C ALA A 120 9.93 4.94 -8.44
N PRO A 121 8.94 5.70 -8.94
CA PRO A 121 9.24 6.90 -9.72
C PRO A 121 9.71 8.03 -8.79
N GLU A 122 10.36 9.03 -9.38
CA GLU A 122 10.74 10.26 -8.70
C GLU A 122 9.56 10.84 -7.90
N GLY A 123 9.87 11.41 -6.74
CA GLY A 123 8.87 11.94 -5.81
C GLY A 123 8.11 10.88 -5.01
N ALA A 124 8.68 9.69 -4.80
CA ALA A 124 8.00 8.64 -4.04
C ALA A 124 7.89 8.98 -2.56
N SER A 125 8.91 9.62 -1.98
CA SER A 125 8.81 10.11 -0.60
C SER A 125 7.75 11.21 -0.43
N GLU A 126 7.58 12.12 -1.39
CA GLU A 126 6.52 13.14 -1.36
C GLU A 126 5.13 12.51 -1.39
N ARG A 127 4.90 11.54 -2.29
CA ARG A 127 3.61 10.81 -2.34
C ARG A 127 3.33 10.06 -1.04
N LEU A 128 4.36 9.46 -0.43
CA LEU A 128 4.23 8.80 0.87
C LEU A 128 3.91 9.81 1.97
N ARG A 129 4.56 10.99 1.97
CA ARG A 129 4.28 12.09 2.92
C ARG A 129 2.83 12.54 2.83
N ASP A 130 2.34 12.75 1.61
CA ASP A 130 0.95 13.15 1.37
C ASP A 130 -0.03 12.09 1.88
N LEU A 131 0.23 10.81 1.59
CA LEU A 131 -0.57 9.71 2.12
C LEU A 131 -0.56 9.67 3.66
N ILE A 132 0.60 9.80 4.30
CA ILE A 132 0.72 9.80 5.76
C ILE A 132 -0.09 10.95 6.37
N ALA A 133 -0.02 12.14 5.77
CA ALA A 133 -0.82 13.28 6.18
C ALA A 133 -2.33 13.00 6.05
N GLN A 134 -2.75 12.32 4.97
CA GLN A 134 -4.14 11.90 4.79
C GLN A 134 -4.58 10.85 5.81
N GLU A 135 -3.73 9.87 6.11
CA GLU A 135 -3.99 8.86 7.15
C GLU A 135 -4.21 9.54 8.51
N ALA A 136 -3.34 10.47 8.89
CA ALA A 136 -3.46 11.22 10.13
C ALA A 136 -4.72 12.11 10.15
N PHE A 137 -4.98 12.86 9.08
CA PHE A 137 -6.14 13.76 8.98
C PHE A 137 -7.47 13.02 9.11
N GLN A 138 -7.57 11.82 8.55
CA GLN A 138 -8.79 11.02 8.55
C GLN A 138 -8.83 9.96 9.66
N ASN A 139 -7.85 9.96 10.59
CA ASN A 139 -7.68 8.94 11.64
C ASN A 139 -7.63 7.49 11.10
N ALA A 140 -7.13 7.30 9.88
CA ALA A 140 -6.96 5.99 9.29
C ALA A 140 -5.70 5.31 9.84
N GLN A 141 -5.82 4.04 10.21
CA GLN A 141 -4.67 3.26 10.71
C GLN A 141 -3.62 3.09 9.61
N PRO A 142 -2.31 3.33 9.89
CA PRO A 142 -1.23 3.07 8.96
C PRO A 142 -1.29 1.66 8.37
N ASN A 143 -1.06 1.55 7.06
CA ASN A 143 -1.04 0.26 6.39
C ASN A 143 0.15 0.12 5.44
N VAL A 144 0.96 -0.92 5.66
CA VAL A 144 2.19 -1.15 4.89
C VAL A 144 1.90 -1.35 3.40
N THR A 145 0.85 -2.08 3.03
CA THR A 145 0.52 -2.32 1.61
C THR A 145 0.10 -1.04 0.92
N ARG A 146 -0.72 -0.21 1.58
CA ARG A 146 -1.10 1.11 1.06
C ARG A 146 0.10 2.06 0.94
N ARG A 147 0.96 2.11 1.96
CA ARG A 147 2.18 2.94 1.93
C ARG A 147 3.18 2.47 0.87
N LEU A 148 3.32 1.15 0.66
CA LEU A 148 4.08 0.61 -0.47
C LEU A 148 3.46 1.03 -1.81
N ALA A 149 2.12 1.06 -1.91
CA ALA A 149 1.43 1.52 -3.11
C ALA A 149 1.71 3.01 -3.44
N ALA A 150 1.93 3.85 -2.42
CA ALA A 150 2.33 5.26 -2.62
C ALA A 150 3.74 5.39 -3.22
N LEU A 151 4.63 4.43 -2.91
CA LEU A 151 6.00 4.43 -3.41
C LEU A 151 6.11 4.01 -4.88
N VAL A 152 5.24 3.13 -5.35
CA VAL A 152 5.27 2.62 -6.73
C VAL A 152 4.47 3.51 -7.68
N ALA A 153 4.75 3.38 -8.98
CA ALA A 153 3.95 4.05 -10.01
C ALA A 153 2.46 3.65 -9.92
N PRO A 154 1.52 4.56 -10.23
CA PRO A 154 0.07 4.29 -10.23
C PRO A 154 -0.36 3.41 -11.42
N ASP A 155 0.18 2.20 -11.48
CA ASP A 155 -0.04 1.22 -12.55
C ASP A 155 -0.12 -0.19 -11.95
N GLY A 156 -1.22 -0.90 -12.24
CA GLY A 156 -1.48 -2.24 -11.71
C GLY A 156 -0.50 -3.32 -12.18
N ALA A 157 0.01 -3.21 -13.41
CA ALA A 157 0.98 -4.15 -13.96
C ALA A 157 2.35 -3.95 -13.29
N ILE A 158 2.78 -2.70 -13.09
CA ILE A 158 3.99 -2.38 -12.33
C ILE A 158 3.87 -2.88 -10.89
N ALA A 159 2.76 -2.59 -10.21
CA ALA A 159 2.51 -3.07 -8.86
C ALA A 159 2.52 -4.61 -8.75
N LYS A 160 1.99 -5.30 -9.76
CA LYS A 160 2.06 -6.76 -9.83
C LYS A 160 3.50 -7.26 -9.94
N ASN A 161 4.31 -6.67 -10.83
CA ASN A 161 5.73 -7.00 -10.98
C ASN A 161 6.50 -6.77 -9.67
N VAL A 162 6.24 -5.65 -8.98
CA VAL A 162 6.80 -5.36 -7.65
C VAL A 162 6.42 -6.45 -6.65
N SER A 163 5.15 -6.87 -6.63
CA SER A 163 4.69 -7.91 -5.70
C SER A 163 5.38 -9.25 -5.93
N GLU A 164 5.64 -9.62 -7.18
CA GLU A 164 6.33 -10.85 -7.55
C GLU A 164 7.83 -10.77 -7.20
N ARG A 165 8.50 -9.66 -7.55
CA ARG A 165 9.91 -9.42 -7.23
C ARG A 165 10.16 -9.41 -5.73
N LEU A 166 9.27 -8.77 -4.97
CA LEU A 166 9.31 -8.72 -3.50
C LEU A 166 8.75 -10.00 -2.84
N LYS A 167 8.29 -11.00 -3.61
CA LYS A 167 7.71 -12.25 -3.10
C LYS A 167 6.61 -12.04 -2.05
N LEU A 168 5.76 -11.05 -2.27
CA LEU A 168 4.62 -10.77 -1.39
C LEU A 168 3.60 -11.92 -1.46
N SER A 169 2.78 -12.05 -0.41
CA SER A 169 1.68 -13.02 -0.45
C SER A 169 0.66 -12.66 -1.55
N LYS A 170 -0.09 -13.67 -2.02
CA LYS A 170 -1.14 -13.45 -3.04
C LYS A 170 -2.13 -12.34 -2.66
N ASN A 171 -2.51 -12.27 -1.38
CA ASN A 171 -3.44 -11.26 -0.89
C ASN A 171 -2.81 -9.86 -0.91
N GLN A 172 -1.54 -9.74 -0.47
CA GLN A 172 -0.81 -8.46 -0.53
C GLN A 172 -0.60 -8.00 -1.97
N GLY A 173 -0.21 -8.90 -2.89
CA GLY A 173 -0.03 -8.56 -4.30
C GLY A 173 -1.32 -8.08 -4.96
N LYS A 174 -2.45 -8.77 -4.70
CA LYS A 174 -3.77 -8.33 -5.20
C LYS A 174 -4.14 -6.93 -4.65
N ARG A 175 -3.97 -6.72 -3.35
CA ARG A 175 -4.29 -5.44 -2.70
C ARG A 175 -3.39 -4.30 -3.20
N LEU A 176 -2.10 -4.56 -3.39
CA LEU A 176 -1.14 -3.60 -3.96
C LEU A 176 -1.52 -3.20 -5.38
N ALA A 177 -1.88 -4.16 -6.24
CA ALA A 177 -2.32 -3.88 -7.60
C ALA A 177 -3.60 -3.04 -7.63
N LEU A 178 -4.61 -3.41 -6.82
CA LEU A 178 -5.84 -2.62 -6.71
C LEU A 178 -5.60 -1.20 -6.18
N ALA A 179 -4.65 -1.00 -5.26
CA ALA A 179 -4.29 0.33 -4.78
C ALA A 179 -3.56 1.17 -5.85
N ALA A 180 -2.72 0.54 -6.66
CA ALA A 180 -2.01 1.20 -7.76
C ALA A 180 -2.94 1.60 -8.91
N GLU A 181 -3.98 0.81 -9.20
CA GLU A 181 -4.99 1.09 -10.23
C GLU A 181 -6.03 2.16 -9.83
N ARG A 182 -5.74 3.00 -8.83
CA ARG A 182 -6.64 4.06 -8.36
C ARG A 182 -7.06 5.00 -9.50
N SER A 183 -8.32 5.41 -9.49
CA SER A 183 -8.93 6.23 -10.54
C SER A 183 -9.61 7.45 -9.93
N PRO A 184 -9.64 8.61 -10.64
CA PRO A 184 -10.46 9.76 -10.23
C PRO A 184 -11.95 9.41 -10.00
N ASP A 185 -12.47 8.40 -10.71
CA ASP A 185 -13.84 7.92 -10.52
C ASP A 185 -14.11 7.41 -9.10
N ASP A 186 -13.09 6.91 -8.40
CA ASP A 186 -13.24 6.39 -7.04
C ASP A 186 -13.71 7.48 -6.08
N GLN A 187 -13.24 8.72 -6.27
CA GLN A 187 -13.65 9.88 -5.48
C GLN A 187 -15.13 10.23 -5.71
N SER A 188 -15.58 10.13 -6.95
CA SER A 188 -16.97 10.45 -7.33
C SER A 188 -17.94 9.36 -6.89
N TYR A 189 -17.48 8.11 -6.84
CA TYR A 189 -18.31 6.94 -6.57
C TYR A 189 -17.68 6.01 -5.52
N PRO A 190 -17.49 6.48 -4.26
CA PRO A 190 -16.79 5.71 -3.22
C PRO A 190 -17.49 4.38 -2.90
N PHE A 191 -18.82 4.37 -2.85
CA PHE A 191 -19.61 3.16 -2.62
C PHE A 191 -19.47 2.13 -3.75
N ALA A 192 -19.36 2.59 -5.01
CA ALA A 192 -19.11 1.73 -6.15
C ALA A 192 -17.72 1.08 -6.07
N ALA A 193 -16.70 1.84 -5.65
CA ALA A 193 -15.37 1.32 -5.41
C ALA A 193 -15.38 0.28 -4.28
N ALA A 194 -16.04 0.56 -3.16
CA ALA A 194 -16.16 -0.37 -2.04
C ALA A 194 -16.89 -1.66 -2.42
N TYR A 195 -17.96 -1.57 -3.23
CA TYR A 195 -18.65 -2.75 -3.75
C TYR A 195 -17.77 -3.61 -4.67
N ARG A 196 -17.03 -2.97 -5.60
CA ARG A 196 -16.21 -3.68 -6.60
C ARG A 196 -14.94 -4.30 -6.01
N TYR A 197 -14.30 -3.61 -5.08
CA TYR A 197 -12.95 -3.94 -4.62
C TYR A 197 -12.88 -4.37 -3.16
N GLY A 198 -13.98 -4.24 -2.43
CA GLY A 198 -14.05 -4.42 -0.98
C GLY A 198 -13.69 -3.14 -0.22
N TYR A 199 -14.13 -3.07 1.03
CA TYR A 199 -13.97 -1.90 1.91
C TYR A 199 -12.50 -1.45 2.02
N GLU A 200 -11.59 -2.36 2.41
CA GLU A 200 -10.19 -2.02 2.62
C GLU A 200 -9.51 -1.46 1.36
N SER A 201 -9.74 -2.10 0.20
CA SER A 201 -9.14 -1.67 -1.08
C SER A 201 -9.70 -0.31 -1.53
N ALA A 202 -10.98 -0.04 -1.28
CA ALA A 202 -11.58 1.24 -1.61
C ALA A 202 -11.01 2.36 -0.72
N CYS A 203 -10.88 2.12 0.59
CA CYS A 203 -10.22 3.06 1.50
C CYS A 203 -8.78 3.32 1.06
N ASP A 204 -8.03 2.30 0.64
CA ASP A 204 -6.67 2.49 0.17
C ASP A 204 -6.60 3.39 -1.06
N ARG A 205 -7.47 3.17 -2.05
CA ARG A 205 -7.55 3.98 -3.28
C ARG A 205 -7.96 5.43 -3.00
N LEU A 206 -8.90 5.65 -2.08
CA LEU A 206 -9.36 6.98 -1.67
C LEU A 206 -8.27 7.75 -0.92
N LEU A 207 -7.61 7.13 0.05
CA LEU A 207 -6.52 7.77 0.82
C LEU A 207 -5.34 8.12 -0.09
N LEU A 208 -4.98 7.23 -1.03
CA LEU A 208 -3.91 7.48 -2.02
C LEU A 208 -4.22 8.60 -3.02
N SER A 209 -5.50 8.97 -3.18
CA SER A 209 -5.93 10.10 -4.00
C SER A 209 -6.25 11.36 -3.19
N GLY A 210 -6.09 11.32 -1.86
CA GLY A 210 -6.46 12.41 -0.95
C GLY A 210 -7.97 12.59 -0.76
N SER A 211 -8.76 11.59 -1.14
CA SER A 211 -10.22 11.60 -1.01
C SER A 211 -10.67 11.18 0.39
N SER A 212 -11.87 11.62 0.78
CA SER A 212 -12.45 11.26 2.08
C SER A 212 -12.94 9.80 2.09
N ILE A 213 -12.59 9.06 3.15
CA ILE A 213 -13.14 7.72 3.43
C ILE A 213 -14.43 7.77 4.26
N ALA A 214 -14.78 8.93 4.83
CA ALA A 214 -15.95 9.11 5.69
C ALA A 214 -17.29 8.61 5.09
N PRO A 215 -17.54 8.72 3.77
CA PRO A 215 -18.76 8.14 3.19
C PRO A 215 -18.89 6.63 3.39
N LEU A 216 -17.77 5.92 3.51
CA LEU A 216 -17.74 4.47 3.69
C LEU A 216 -17.89 4.06 5.16
N ASP A 217 -17.74 4.98 6.11
CA ASP A 217 -17.84 4.68 7.53
C ASP A 217 -19.21 4.07 7.86
N GLU A 218 -19.20 2.95 8.57
CA GLU A 218 -20.39 2.17 8.94
C GLU A 218 -21.26 1.68 7.75
N TRP A 219 -20.83 1.92 6.51
CA TRP A 219 -21.53 1.43 5.32
C TRP A 219 -21.27 -0.05 5.12
N THR A 220 -22.36 -0.81 4.94
CA THR A 220 -22.27 -2.24 4.67
C THR A 220 -22.44 -2.49 3.18
N ILE A 221 -21.50 -3.25 2.60
CA ILE A 221 -21.53 -3.60 1.18
C ILE A 221 -22.81 -4.42 0.91
N PRO A 222 -23.76 -3.90 0.11
CA PRO A 222 -25.01 -4.60 -0.14
C PRO A 222 -24.75 -5.82 -1.02
N LYS A 223 -25.58 -6.86 -0.85
CA LYS A 223 -25.60 -7.99 -1.77
C LYS A 223 -26.47 -7.64 -2.97
N PHE A 224 -26.01 -7.95 -4.17
CA PHE A 224 -26.82 -7.77 -5.37
C PHE A 224 -28.15 -8.54 -5.24
N PRO A 225 -29.30 -7.85 -5.34
CA PRO A 225 -30.57 -8.44 -4.92
C PRO A 225 -31.24 -9.28 -6.01
N LEU A 226 -30.55 -9.62 -7.09
CA LEU A 226 -31.08 -10.39 -8.22
C LEU A 226 -30.20 -11.61 -8.50
N THR A 227 -30.83 -12.76 -8.74
CA THR A 227 -30.14 -14.02 -9.08
C THR A 227 -30.31 -14.36 -10.56
N GLY A 228 -29.39 -15.15 -11.11
CA GLY A 228 -29.48 -15.60 -12.51
C GLY A 228 -30.75 -16.41 -12.81
N GLY A 229 -31.23 -17.19 -11.84
CA GLY A 229 -32.48 -17.96 -11.99
C GLY A 229 -33.71 -17.06 -12.18
N GLU A 230 -33.72 -15.89 -11.56
CA GLU A 230 -34.82 -14.92 -11.69
C GLU A 230 -34.81 -14.25 -13.07
N ILE A 231 -33.64 -14.02 -13.68
CA ILE A 231 -33.56 -13.53 -15.06
C ILE A 231 -34.02 -14.59 -16.06
N ILE A 232 -33.69 -15.87 -15.84
CA ILE A 232 -34.16 -16.96 -16.69
C ILE A 232 -35.69 -17.05 -16.62
N ALA A 233 -36.27 -16.91 -15.42
CA ALA A 233 -37.71 -16.89 -15.23
C ALA A 233 -38.41 -15.69 -15.91
N LEU A 234 -37.68 -14.62 -16.23
CA LEU A 234 -38.17 -13.47 -17.00
C LEU A 234 -38.12 -13.70 -18.53
N GLY A 235 -37.75 -14.91 -18.99
CA GLY A 235 -37.91 -15.34 -20.38
C GLY A 235 -36.63 -15.33 -21.23
N ILE A 236 -35.44 -15.19 -20.63
CA ILE A 236 -34.18 -15.22 -21.37
C ILE A 236 -33.56 -16.62 -21.34
N PRO A 237 -33.19 -17.21 -22.50
CA PRO A 237 -32.54 -18.52 -22.55
C PRO A 237 -31.14 -18.48 -21.92
N ALA A 238 -30.79 -19.56 -21.23
CA ALA A 238 -29.48 -19.71 -20.61
C ALA A 238 -28.34 -19.57 -21.63
N GLY A 239 -27.38 -18.67 -21.38
CA GLY A 239 -26.23 -18.46 -22.26
C GLY A 239 -25.35 -17.26 -21.91
N PRO A 240 -24.28 -16.97 -22.69
CA PRO A 240 -23.35 -15.86 -22.45
C PRO A 240 -24.02 -14.47 -22.38
N GLN A 241 -25.18 -14.33 -23.03
CA GLN A 241 -26.00 -13.12 -23.03
C GLN A 241 -26.54 -12.78 -21.63
N ILE A 242 -26.84 -13.79 -20.79
CA ILE A 242 -27.29 -13.57 -19.41
C ILE A 242 -26.18 -12.91 -18.59
N SER A 243 -24.93 -13.36 -18.72
CA SER A 243 -23.81 -12.79 -17.97
C SER A 243 -23.56 -11.33 -18.34
N GLN A 244 -23.70 -10.97 -19.62
CA GLN A 244 -23.59 -9.59 -20.08
C GLN A 244 -24.74 -8.72 -19.55
N LEU A 245 -25.97 -9.23 -19.62
CA LEU A 245 -27.14 -8.54 -19.10
C LEU A 245 -27.07 -8.34 -17.57
N MET A 246 -26.68 -9.38 -16.83
CA MET A 246 -26.44 -9.30 -15.39
C MET A 246 -25.46 -8.18 -15.05
N LYS A 247 -24.35 -8.10 -15.79
CA LYS A 247 -23.35 -7.05 -15.61
C LYS A 247 -23.90 -5.66 -15.93
N ALA A 248 -24.74 -5.52 -16.95
CA ALA A 248 -25.40 -4.25 -17.28
C ALA A 248 -26.37 -3.80 -16.18
N ILE A 249 -27.21 -4.72 -15.69
CA ILE A 249 -28.15 -4.48 -14.59
C ILE A 249 -27.39 -4.09 -13.31
N GLU A 250 -26.32 -4.83 -12.99
CA GLU A 250 -25.48 -4.56 -11.82
C GLU A 250 -24.81 -3.19 -11.91
N ASN A 251 -24.26 -2.82 -13.07
CA ASN A 251 -23.69 -1.49 -13.29
C ASN A 251 -24.72 -0.38 -13.09
N ARG A 252 -25.95 -0.58 -13.57
CA ARG A 252 -27.03 0.39 -13.41
C ARG A 252 -27.52 0.47 -11.97
N TRP A 253 -27.57 -0.66 -11.28
CA TRP A 253 -27.86 -0.72 -9.84
C TRP A 253 -26.81 0.04 -9.02
N ILE A 254 -25.53 -0.10 -9.35
CA ILE A 254 -24.44 0.68 -8.75
C ILE A 254 -24.62 2.18 -9.05
N SER A 255 -24.89 2.56 -10.31
CA SER A 255 -25.05 3.98 -10.68
C SER A 255 -26.27 4.66 -10.04
N GLU A 256 -27.31 3.89 -9.71
CA GLU A 256 -28.49 4.38 -8.99
C GLU A 256 -28.33 4.33 -7.47
N ASN A 257 -27.09 4.13 -6.98
CA ASN A 257 -26.74 4.06 -5.56
C ASN A 257 -27.44 2.93 -4.79
N PHE A 258 -27.37 1.72 -5.34
CA PHE A 258 -27.80 0.48 -4.67
C PHE A 258 -29.29 0.47 -4.26
N PRO A 259 -30.23 0.79 -5.16
CA PRO A 259 -31.64 0.82 -4.80
C PRO A 259 -32.16 -0.57 -4.43
N GLY A 260 -33.30 -0.60 -3.74
CA GLY A 260 -33.96 -1.83 -3.30
C GLY A 260 -34.41 -2.73 -4.45
N ARG A 261 -34.75 -3.96 -4.09
CA ARG A 261 -35.07 -5.05 -5.03
C ARG A 261 -36.15 -4.70 -6.08
N ASP A 262 -37.21 -3.99 -5.68
CA ASP A 262 -38.27 -3.58 -6.62
C ASP A 262 -37.76 -2.70 -7.76
N ARG A 263 -36.78 -1.83 -7.48
CA ARG A 263 -36.15 -1.00 -8.50
C ARG A 263 -35.25 -1.83 -9.40
N VAL A 264 -34.52 -2.80 -8.84
CA VAL A 264 -33.66 -3.72 -9.60
C VAL A 264 -34.47 -4.56 -10.59
N PHE A 265 -35.67 -5.02 -10.23
CA PHE A 265 -36.56 -5.69 -11.18
C PHE A 265 -37.01 -4.77 -12.33
N LYS A 266 -37.27 -3.49 -12.05
CA LYS A 266 -37.59 -2.51 -13.11
C LYS A 266 -36.40 -2.26 -14.02
N ILE A 267 -35.18 -2.17 -13.46
CA ILE A 267 -33.95 -2.08 -14.24
C ILE A 267 -33.81 -3.32 -15.13
N ALA A 268 -33.97 -4.53 -14.57
CA ALA A 268 -33.91 -5.77 -15.32
C ALA A 268 -34.91 -5.79 -16.48
N ALA A 269 -36.18 -5.46 -16.24
CA ALA A 269 -37.18 -5.41 -17.30
C ALA A 269 -36.82 -4.45 -18.44
N LEU A 270 -36.27 -3.26 -18.12
CA LEU A 270 -35.83 -2.28 -19.11
C LEU A 270 -34.64 -2.78 -19.94
N GLU A 271 -33.63 -3.37 -19.31
CA GLU A 271 -32.44 -3.90 -20.00
C GLU A 271 -32.77 -5.13 -20.87
N ILE A 272 -33.73 -5.95 -20.44
CA ILE A 272 -34.26 -7.08 -21.22
C ILE A 272 -34.96 -6.58 -22.48
N GLN A 273 -35.84 -5.58 -22.34
CA GLN A 273 -36.52 -4.98 -23.49
C GLN A 273 -35.49 -4.40 -24.48
N ALA A 274 -34.53 -3.61 -24.00
CA ALA A 274 -33.48 -3.02 -24.83
C ALA A 274 -32.68 -4.09 -25.60
N SER A 275 -32.35 -5.21 -24.94
CA SER A 275 -31.62 -6.32 -25.55
C SER A 275 -32.43 -7.06 -26.63
N LEU A 276 -33.74 -7.24 -26.42
CA LEU A 276 -34.64 -7.85 -27.41
C LEU A 276 -34.80 -6.97 -28.66
N PHE A 277 -34.91 -5.65 -28.50
CA PHE A 277 -35.00 -4.71 -29.62
C PHE A 277 -33.69 -4.66 -30.44
N ALA A 278 -32.52 -4.65 -29.78
CA ALA A 278 -31.23 -4.66 -30.46
C ALA A 278 -30.99 -5.95 -31.27
N GLY A 279 -31.53 -7.10 -30.84
CA GLY A 279 -31.44 -8.36 -31.58
C GLY A 279 -32.32 -8.42 -32.84
N GLN A 280 -33.41 -7.66 -32.88
CA GLN A 280 -34.32 -7.61 -34.04
C GLN A 280 -33.79 -6.73 -35.17
N GLU A 281 -33.05 -5.65 -34.87
CA GLU A 281 -32.44 -4.78 -35.90
C GLU A 281 -31.26 -5.43 -36.63
N VAL A 282 -30.60 -6.43 -36.04
CA VAL A 282 -29.48 -7.15 -36.66
C VAL A 282 -29.95 -8.30 -37.57
N SER A 283 -31.22 -8.68 -37.49
CA SER A 283 -31.82 -9.77 -38.28
C SER A 283 -32.73 -9.29 -39.42
N ALA A 284 -32.79 -7.98 -39.67
CA ALA A 284 -33.50 -7.34 -40.78
C ALA A 284 -32.53 -6.81 -41.83
#